data_AF-A0A7Y2EZY3-F1
#
_entry.id   AF-A0A7Y2EZY3-F1
#
_cell.length_a   1.000
_cell.length_b   1.000
_cell.length_c   1.000
_cell.angle_alpha   90.00
_cell.angle_beta   90.00
_cell.angle_gamma   90.00
#
_symmetry.space_group_name_H-M   'P 1'
#
loop_
_entity.id
_entity.type
_entity.pdbx_description
1 polymer ?
#
loop_
_entity_poly.entity_id
_entity_poly.type
_entity_poly.pdbx_seq_one_letter_code
_entity_poly.pdbx_strand_id
1 'polypeptide(L)'
;MLKHIEASAAEIEESGEAEVQIGGRPFRVKKQFLDDLRAQHVEEVVSGLDAAVLFMHSPFDQVVGIDNAARLYEMAKHPKSFVSLHDADHLLTDSRDSSYVAAVLAAWVGRYVDLQDGPADVDELRETKRAVTRTRSGTFHTDIVIRDHILVADEPASVGGEDAGPTPYDLLIAGLGACTSMTLQMYAGRKEWPLEEVRVSLKHRRIHAKDCEDCEGDERLDVVDREIELVGPLDDEQRARLMEIADRCPVHKTLEAGVRVETTEKS
;
A
#
# COMPACT_ATOMS: atom_id res chain seq x y z
N MET A 1 16.36 -21.20 14.65
CA MET A 1 15.76 -21.14 16.01
C MET A 1 16.20 -22.34 16.85
N LEU A 2 16.05 -23.57 16.35
CA LEU A 2 16.51 -24.80 17.04
C LEU A 2 18.00 -24.83 17.37
N LYS A 3 18.91 -24.40 16.48
CA LYS A 3 20.37 -24.39 16.77
C LYS A 3 20.78 -23.59 18.00
N HIS A 4 20.10 -22.47 18.30
CA HIS A 4 20.40 -21.66 19.49
C HIS A 4 19.83 -22.28 20.78
N ILE A 5 18.78 -23.10 20.64
CA ILE A 5 18.14 -23.81 21.74
C ILE A 5 18.89 -25.14 22.00
N GLU A 6 19.40 -25.81 20.97
CA GLU A 6 20.20 -27.05 21.05
C GLU A 6 21.47 -26.87 21.89
N ALA A 7 22.14 -25.71 21.77
CA ALA A 7 23.34 -25.40 22.56
C ALA A 7 23.06 -25.35 24.07
N SER A 8 21.85 -24.97 24.47
CA SER A 8 21.40 -24.92 25.87
C SER A 8 20.46 -26.07 26.23
N ALA A 9 20.20 -27.03 25.33
CA ALA A 9 19.21 -28.07 25.55
C ALA A 9 19.58 -28.99 26.72
N ALA A 10 20.87 -29.30 26.89
CA ALA A 10 21.35 -30.07 28.03
C ALA A 10 21.11 -29.35 29.36
N GLU A 11 21.34 -28.03 29.40
CA GLU A 11 21.07 -27.19 30.56
C GLU A 11 19.57 -27.13 30.87
N ILE A 12 18.73 -26.89 29.86
CA ILE A 12 17.26 -26.85 29.99
C ILE A 12 16.72 -28.21 30.50
N GLU A 13 17.31 -29.33 30.06
CA GLU A 13 16.88 -30.66 30.51
C GLU A 13 17.21 -30.95 31.98
N GLU A 14 18.33 -30.41 32.48
CA GLU A 14 18.83 -30.61 33.84
C GLU A 14 18.24 -29.61 34.86
N SER A 15 18.20 -28.31 34.53
CA SER A 15 17.72 -27.24 35.42
C SER A 15 16.23 -26.94 35.30
N GLY A 16 15.59 -27.40 34.22
CA GLY A 16 14.19 -27.12 33.90
C GLY A 16 13.96 -25.81 33.12
N GLU A 17 14.97 -24.93 33.01
CA GLU A 17 14.93 -23.71 32.19
C GLU A 17 16.33 -23.09 31.97
N ALA A 18 16.55 -22.43 30.83
CA ALA A 18 17.79 -21.69 30.55
C ALA A 18 17.53 -20.40 29.77
N GLU A 19 18.50 -19.50 29.75
CA GLU A 19 18.46 -18.27 28.96
C GLU A 19 19.14 -18.49 27.60
N VAL A 20 18.42 -18.26 26.51
CA VAL A 20 18.88 -18.46 25.13
C VAL A 20 18.78 -17.17 24.32
N GLN A 21 19.68 -16.99 23.36
CA GLN A 21 19.68 -15.86 22.43
C GLN A 21 18.89 -16.23 21.17
N ILE A 22 17.77 -15.52 20.91
CA ILE A 22 16.98 -15.68 19.67
C ILE A 22 16.87 -14.32 19.00
N GLY A 23 17.38 -14.20 17.76
CA GLY A 23 17.34 -12.93 17.02
C GLY A 23 18.08 -11.78 17.72
N GLY A 24 19.15 -12.09 18.47
CA GLY A 24 19.94 -11.10 19.22
C GLY A 24 19.31 -10.60 20.53
N ARG A 25 18.22 -11.22 20.99
CA ARG A 25 17.56 -10.90 22.27
C ARG A 25 17.61 -12.12 23.21
N PRO A 26 17.80 -11.91 24.53
CA PRO A 26 17.76 -12.98 25.52
C PRO A 26 16.30 -13.40 25.82
N PHE A 27 16.05 -14.70 25.85
CA PHE A 27 14.77 -15.31 26.20
C PHE A 27 14.97 -16.44 27.21
N ARG A 28 14.11 -16.51 28.23
CA ARG A 28 14.08 -17.64 29.17
C ARG A 28 13.20 -18.75 28.61
N VAL A 29 13.80 -19.90 28.32
CA VAL A 29 13.12 -21.07 27.74
C VAL A 29 13.03 -22.17 28.79
N LYS A 30 11.82 -22.66 29.04
CA LYS A 30 11.54 -23.77 29.97
C LYS A 30 11.59 -25.11 29.26
N LYS A 31 11.86 -26.18 30.01
CA LYS A 31 11.81 -27.57 29.54
C LYS A 31 10.47 -27.93 28.91
N GLN A 32 9.38 -27.44 29.47
CA GLN A 32 8.04 -27.62 28.90
C GLN A 32 7.93 -27.14 27.44
N PHE A 33 8.61 -26.05 27.07
CA PHE A 33 8.63 -25.57 25.69
C PHE A 33 9.39 -26.52 24.75
N LEU A 34 10.46 -27.17 25.23
CA LEU A 34 11.16 -28.22 24.46
C LEU A 34 10.31 -29.46 24.28
N ASP A 35 9.62 -29.88 25.34
CA ASP A 35 8.72 -31.02 25.29
C ASP A 35 7.55 -30.75 24.35
N ASP A 36 6.98 -29.54 24.37
CA ASP A 36 5.94 -29.10 23.44
C ASP A 36 6.45 -29.04 21.99
N LEU A 37 7.68 -28.54 21.75
CA LEU A 37 8.31 -28.55 20.42
C LEU A 37 8.54 -29.97 19.89
N ARG A 38 8.93 -30.90 20.75
CA ARG A 38 9.11 -32.32 20.42
C ARG A 38 7.77 -33.02 20.16
N ALA A 39 6.72 -32.58 20.84
CA ALA A 39 5.35 -33.08 20.68
C ALA A 39 4.60 -32.42 19.51
N GLN A 40 5.13 -31.36 18.88
CA GLN A 40 4.53 -30.80 17.68
C GLN A 40 4.84 -31.65 16.45
N HIS A 41 3.89 -32.49 16.08
CA HIS A 41 3.89 -33.27 14.84
C HIS A 41 3.54 -32.39 13.64
N VAL A 42 4.38 -31.40 13.30
CA VAL A 42 4.19 -30.55 12.10
C VAL A 42 3.95 -31.40 10.85
N GLU A 43 4.63 -32.53 10.78
CA GLU A 43 4.50 -33.55 9.75
C GLU A 43 3.09 -34.18 9.69
N GLU A 44 2.52 -34.55 10.83
CA GLU A 44 1.15 -35.11 10.89
C GLU A 44 0.13 -34.04 10.52
N VAL A 45 0.30 -32.81 11.02
CA VAL A 45 -0.54 -31.67 10.66
C VAL A 45 -0.54 -31.44 9.16
N VAL A 46 0.64 -31.33 8.54
CA VAL A 46 0.76 -31.07 7.10
C VAL A 46 0.18 -32.22 6.26
N SER A 47 0.31 -33.46 6.69
CA SER A 47 -0.29 -34.62 6.01
C SER A 47 -1.82 -34.69 6.15
N GLY A 48 -2.36 -34.14 7.24
CA GLY A 48 -3.78 -34.12 7.58
C GLY A 48 -4.53 -32.90 7.05
N LEU A 49 -3.84 -31.87 6.55
CA LEU A 49 -4.47 -30.68 5.98
C LEU A 49 -5.33 -31.03 4.76
N ASP A 50 -6.61 -30.69 4.83
CA ASP A 50 -7.56 -30.74 3.71
C ASP A 50 -7.72 -29.34 3.10
N ALA A 51 -6.59 -28.76 2.70
CA ALA A 51 -6.51 -27.41 2.14
C ALA A 51 -5.41 -27.32 1.08
N ALA A 52 -5.52 -26.34 0.19
CA ALA A 52 -4.42 -25.99 -0.69
C ALA A 52 -3.24 -25.44 0.14
N VAL A 53 -2.01 -25.85 -0.17
CA VAL A 53 -0.82 -25.43 0.60
C VAL A 53 0.22 -24.74 -0.27
N LEU A 54 0.67 -23.56 0.16
CA LEU A 54 1.77 -22.82 -0.44
C LEU A 54 2.98 -22.83 0.50
N PHE A 55 4.11 -23.33 0.01
CA PHE A 55 5.40 -23.24 0.67
C PHE A 55 6.23 -22.14 0.00
N MET A 56 6.80 -21.25 0.81
CA MET A 56 7.74 -20.23 0.34
C MET A 56 8.98 -20.31 1.22
N HIS A 57 10.14 -20.62 0.63
CA HIS A 57 11.37 -20.83 1.41
C HIS A 57 12.62 -20.42 0.64
N SER A 58 13.58 -19.82 1.34
CA SER A 58 14.86 -19.45 0.75
C SER A 58 15.85 -20.62 0.76
N PRO A 59 16.53 -20.91 -0.36
CA PRO A 59 17.59 -21.92 -0.39
C PRO A 59 18.83 -21.49 0.43
N PHE A 60 18.95 -20.20 0.75
CA PHE A 60 20.07 -19.63 1.48
C PHE A 60 19.73 -19.30 2.94
N ASP A 61 18.55 -19.70 3.43
CA ASP A 61 18.16 -19.54 4.83
C ASP A 61 19.16 -20.27 5.74
N GLN A 62 19.90 -19.50 6.54
CA GLN A 62 20.92 -20.00 7.46
C GLN A 62 20.34 -20.55 8.79
N VAL A 63 19.06 -20.24 9.06
CA VAL A 63 18.35 -20.58 10.29
C VAL A 63 17.63 -21.91 10.14
N VAL A 64 16.91 -22.11 9.03
CA VAL A 64 16.20 -23.35 8.69
C VAL A 64 16.50 -23.70 7.24
N GLY A 65 17.19 -24.81 7.01
CA GLY A 65 17.58 -25.22 5.66
C GLY A 65 16.39 -25.58 4.78
N ILE A 66 16.56 -25.45 3.46
CA ILE A 66 15.53 -25.74 2.45
C ILE A 66 15.02 -27.19 2.50
N ASP A 67 15.84 -28.12 2.98
CA ASP A 67 15.47 -29.53 3.15
C ASP A 67 14.23 -29.69 4.06
N ASN A 68 14.04 -28.79 5.04
CA ASN A 68 12.85 -28.79 5.87
C ASN A 68 11.58 -28.48 5.06
N ALA A 69 11.65 -27.43 4.24
CA ALA A 69 10.53 -27.05 3.38
C ALA A 69 10.27 -28.11 2.30
N ALA A 70 11.32 -28.74 1.76
CA ALA A 70 11.21 -29.84 0.82
C ALA A 70 10.48 -31.05 1.43
N ARG A 71 10.87 -31.46 2.65
CA ARG A 71 10.21 -32.55 3.38
C ARG A 71 8.73 -32.27 3.63
N LEU A 72 8.38 -31.09 4.11
CA LEU A 72 6.99 -30.72 4.34
C LEU A 72 6.19 -30.65 3.03
N TYR A 73 6.81 -30.15 1.96
CA TYR A 73 6.21 -30.14 0.63
C TYR A 73 5.92 -31.56 0.12
N GLU A 74 6.84 -32.50 0.29
CA GLU A 74 6.63 -33.91 -0.10
C GLU A 74 5.44 -34.53 0.65
N MET A 75 5.31 -34.26 1.94
CA MET A 75 4.25 -34.79 2.81
C MET A 75 2.87 -34.18 2.55
N ALA A 76 2.80 -32.91 2.13
CA ALA A 76 1.54 -32.25 1.83
C ALA A 76 0.78 -32.93 0.69
N LYS A 77 -0.56 -32.94 0.76
CA LYS A 77 -1.42 -33.41 -0.34
C LYS A 77 -1.59 -32.32 -1.41
N HIS A 78 -1.98 -32.70 -2.61
CA HIS A 78 -2.35 -31.74 -3.66
C HIS A 78 -3.75 -31.14 -3.39
N PRO A 79 -3.99 -29.88 -3.78
CA PRO A 79 -3.07 -28.99 -4.51
C PRO A 79 -2.02 -28.32 -3.60
N LYS A 80 -0.75 -28.41 -4.01
CA LYS A 80 0.39 -27.83 -3.31
C LYS A 80 1.32 -27.08 -4.26
N SER A 81 1.97 -26.02 -3.76
CA SER A 81 2.89 -25.18 -4.53
C SER A 81 4.13 -24.87 -3.70
N PHE A 82 5.26 -24.69 -4.37
CA PHE A 82 6.53 -24.30 -3.77
C PHE A 82 7.12 -23.12 -4.52
N VAL A 83 7.49 -22.06 -3.81
CA VAL A 83 8.17 -20.89 -4.36
C VAL A 83 9.50 -20.73 -3.63
N SER A 84 10.58 -20.73 -4.39
CA SER A 84 11.91 -20.48 -3.85
C SER A 84 12.15 -18.99 -3.73
N LEU A 85 12.54 -18.52 -2.55
CA LEU A 85 12.85 -17.12 -2.27
C LEU A 85 14.36 -16.91 -2.36
N HIS A 86 14.87 -16.69 -3.57
CA HIS A 86 16.30 -16.48 -3.80
C HIS A 86 16.83 -15.29 -2.97
N ASP A 87 17.93 -15.50 -2.25
CA ASP A 87 18.62 -14.55 -1.36
C ASP A 87 17.84 -13.97 -0.17
N ALA A 88 16.57 -14.29 0.02
CA ALA A 88 15.81 -13.82 1.17
C ALA A 88 16.35 -14.44 2.47
N ASP A 89 16.43 -13.65 3.54
CA ASP A 89 16.74 -14.15 4.87
C ASP A 89 15.51 -14.77 5.56
N HIS A 90 15.73 -15.44 6.69
CA HIS A 90 14.67 -16.15 7.43
C HIS A 90 13.53 -15.24 7.89
N LEU A 91 13.80 -13.94 8.08
CA LEU A 91 12.86 -12.98 8.66
C LEU A 91 12.29 -12.00 7.62
N LEU A 92 12.63 -12.18 6.35
CA LEU A 92 12.31 -11.27 5.24
C LEU A 92 12.63 -9.80 5.58
N THR A 93 13.82 -9.54 6.14
CA THR A 93 14.18 -8.20 6.64
C THR A 93 14.30 -7.15 5.53
N ASP A 94 14.54 -7.57 4.28
CA ASP A 94 14.46 -6.71 3.11
C ASP A 94 12.99 -6.52 2.67
N SER A 95 12.58 -5.25 2.54
CA SER A 95 11.21 -4.90 2.16
C SER A 95 10.83 -5.38 0.76
N ARG A 96 11.81 -5.59 -0.12
CA ARG A 96 11.58 -6.10 -1.49
C ARG A 96 11.14 -7.56 -1.47
N ASP A 97 11.76 -8.39 -0.63
CA ASP A 97 11.42 -9.81 -0.49
C ASP A 97 10.04 -9.97 0.15
N SER A 98 9.77 -9.18 1.19
CA SER A 98 8.44 -9.11 1.82
C SER A 98 7.35 -8.71 0.81
N SER A 99 7.62 -7.71 -0.02
CA SER A 99 6.69 -7.24 -1.05
C SER A 99 6.45 -8.29 -2.13
N TYR A 100 7.49 -9.02 -2.55
CA TYR A 100 7.39 -10.11 -3.51
C TYR A 100 6.55 -11.27 -2.95
N VAL A 101 6.83 -11.70 -1.71
CA VAL A 101 6.07 -12.73 -1.01
C VAL A 101 4.58 -12.37 -0.95
N ALA A 102 4.26 -11.13 -0.60
CA ALA A 102 2.88 -10.64 -0.55
C ALA A 102 2.18 -10.72 -1.92
N ALA A 103 2.85 -10.28 -3.00
CA ALA A 103 2.30 -10.31 -4.35
C ALA A 103 2.03 -11.75 -4.84
N VAL A 104 2.97 -12.66 -4.60
CA VAL A 104 2.84 -14.08 -4.95
C VAL A 104 1.70 -14.73 -4.15
N LEU A 105 1.63 -14.46 -2.84
CA LEU A 105 0.57 -14.98 -1.99
C LEU A 105 -0.81 -14.51 -2.44
N ALA A 106 -0.97 -13.21 -2.74
CA ALA A 106 -2.22 -12.64 -3.22
C ALA A 106 -2.68 -13.30 -4.53
N ALA A 107 -1.77 -13.43 -5.50
CA ALA A 107 -2.06 -14.09 -6.77
C ALA A 107 -2.40 -15.58 -6.61
N TRP A 108 -1.68 -16.29 -5.71
CA TRP A 108 -1.91 -17.72 -5.47
C TRP A 108 -3.24 -17.98 -4.76
N VAL A 109 -3.58 -17.16 -3.75
CA VAL A 109 -4.84 -17.29 -2.98
C VAL A 109 -6.05 -17.09 -3.87
N GLY A 110 -6.00 -16.18 -4.85
CA GLY A 110 -7.11 -15.91 -5.77
C GLY A 110 -7.60 -17.10 -6.60
N ARG A 111 -6.84 -18.22 -6.62
CA ARG A 111 -7.30 -19.48 -7.24
C ARG A 111 -8.21 -20.32 -6.34
N TYR A 112 -8.08 -20.18 -5.03
CA TYR A 112 -8.70 -21.08 -4.04
C TYR A 112 -9.70 -20.37 -3.14
N VAL A 113 -9.50 -19.07 -2.93
CA VAL A 113 -10.40 -18.21 -2.20
C VAL A 113 -10.97 -17.23 -3.19
N ASP A 114 -12.29 -17.10 -3.20
CA ASP A 114 -12.92 -16.02 -3.91
C ASP A 114 -12.61 -14.71 -3.18
N LEU A 115 -11.53 -14.06 -3.60
CA LEU A 115 -11.12 -12.76 -3.06
C LEU A 115 -12.11 -11.64 -3.44
N GLN A 116 -13.24 -11.97 -4.09
CA GLN A 116 -14.40 -11.07 -4.19
C GLN A 116 -15.00 -10.70 -2.83
N ASP A 117 -14.62 -11.40 -1.75
CA ASP A 117 -14.81 -10.94 -0.36
C ASP A 117 -13.75 -9.90 0.10
N GLY A 118 -13.21 -9.10 -0.82
CA GLY A 118 -12.96 -7.68 -0.51
C GLY A 118 -14.27 -7.03 -0.04
N PRO A 119 -14.28 -5.84 0.62
CA PRO A 119 -15.52 -5.25 1.14
C PRO A 119 -16.62 -5.39 0.08
N ALA A 120 -17.74 -6.03 0.47
CA ALA A 120 -18.74 -6.75 -0.36
C ALA A 120 -19.48 -5.93 -1.44
N ASP A 121 -18.80 -4.97 -2.07
CA ASP A 121 -19.35 -3.84 -2.79
C ASP A 121 -18.48 -3.45 -4.01
N VAL A 122 -17.43 -4.23 -4.34
CA VAL A 122 -16.50 -3.87 -5.44
C VAL A 122 -17.23 -3.79 -6.79
N ASP A 123 -18.21 -4.67 -7.03
CA ASP A 123 -19.04 -4.62 -8.23
C ASP A 123 -20.07 -3.46 -8.23
N GLU A 124 -20.65 -3.09 -7.08
CA GLU A 124 -21.50 -1.89 -6.98
C GLU A 124 -20.66 -0.60 -7.19
N LEU A 125 -19.43 -0.59 -6.69
CA LEU A 125 -18.49 0.54 -6.85
C LEU A 125 -18.05 0.74 -8.30
N ARG A 126 -17.92 -0.35 -9.07
CA ARG A 126 -17.63 -0.31 -10.51
C ARG A 126 -18.73 0.39 -11.29
N GLU A 127 -20.00 0.07 -11.02
CA GLU A 127 -21.14 0.60 -11.78
C GLU A 127 -21.50 2.04 -11.38
N THR A 128 -21.33 2.40 -10.10
CA THR A 128 -21.85 3.66 -9.56
C THR A 128 -20.89 4.85 -9.60
N LYS A 129 -19.63 4.66 -10.05
CA LYS A 129 -18.55 5.67 -10.00
C LYS A 129 -18.38 6.27 -8.59
N ARG A 130 -18.66 5.49 -7.54
CA ARG A 130 -18.53 5.92 -6.15
C ARG A 130 -17.10 5.73 -5.68
N ALA A 131 -16.67 6.61 -4.78
CA ALA A 131 -15.48 6.41 -3.96
C ALA A 131 -15.95 5.95 -2.58
N VAL A 132 -15.39 4.85 -2.09
CA VAL A 132 -15.61 4.38 -0.72
C VAL A 132 -14.31 4.51 0.04
N THR A 133 -14.39 5.15 1.21
CA THR A 133 -13.27 5.32 2.11
C THR A 133 -13.52 4.57 3.40
N ARG A 134 -12.47 3.98 3.99
CA ARG A 134 -12.55 3.28 5.26
C ARG A 134 -11.35 3.65 6.13
N THR A 135 -11.64 4.20 7.29
CA THR A 135 -10.66 4.53 8.32
C THR A 135 -10.98 3.75 9.58
N ARG A 136 -9.98 3.14 10.22
CA ARG A 136 -10.17 2.40 11.47
C ARG A 136 -9.99 3.34 12.67
N SER A 137 -10.56 2.96 13.82
CA SER A 137 -10.38 3.73 15.06
C SER A 137 -8.90 3.76 15.48
N GLY A 138 -8.42 4.94 15.87
CA GLY A 138 -7.07 5.13 16.40
C GLY A 138 -5.97 5.38 15.36
N THR A 139 -6.31 5.52 14.07
CA THR A 139 -5.36 5.84 12.99
C THR A 139 -6.01 6.83 12.00
N PHE A 140 -5.18 7.53 11.22
CA PHE A 140 -5.61 8.31 10.06
C PHE A 140 -5.46 7.53 8.75
N HIS A 141 -4.83 6.34 8.77
CA HIS A 141 -4.71 5.47 7.62
C HIS A 141 -6.10 5.14 7.06
N THR A 142 -6.31 5.55 5.82
CA THR A 142 -7.59 5.44 5.14
C THR A 142 -7.41 4.70 3.83
N ASP A 143 -8.07 3.54 3.73
CA ASP A 143 -8.17 2.80 2.48
C ASP A 143 -9.24 3.45 1.60
N ILE A 144 -8.91 3.73 0.33
CA ILE A 144 -9.81 4.36 -0.64
C ILE A 144 -9.97 3.43 -1.84
N VAL A 145 -11.21 3.05 -2.15
CA VAL A 145 -11.54 2.21 -3.31
C VAL A 145 -12.35 3.04 -4.32
N ILE A 146 -11.85 3.09 -5.55
CA ILE A 146 -12.51 3.77 -6.68
C ILE A 146 -12.42 2.86 -7.90
N ARG A 147 -13.54 2.30 -8.35
CA ARG A 147 -13.57 1.23 -9.37
C ARG A 147 -12.63 0.08 -8.95
N ASP A 148 -11.66 -0.26 -9.80
CA ASP A 148 -10.64 -1.29 -9.55
C ASP A 148 -9.35 -0.76 -8.89
N HIS A 149 -9.32 0.52 -8.52
CA HIS A 149 -8.13 1.15 -7.97
C HIS A 149 -8.25 1.26 -6.46
N ILE A 150 -7.14 0.90 -5.79
CA ILE A 150 -6.95 1.08 -4.37
C ILE A 150 -5.93 2.21 -4.20
N LEU A 151 -6.30 3.21 -3.41
CA LEU A 151 -5.46 4.31 -2.99
C LEU A 151 -5.40 4.31 -1.46
N VAL A 152 -4.38 4.94 -0.93
CA VAL A 152 -4.24 5.20 0.51
C VAL A 152 -4.21 6.71 0.71
N ALA A 153 -4.90 7.17 1.74
CA ALA A 153 -4.69 8.51 2.29
C ALA A 153 -4.26 8.37 3.75
N ASP A 154 -3.32 9.20 4.16
CA ASP A 154 -2.91 9.28 5.55
C ASP A 154 -2.36 10.67 5.86
N GLU A 155 -2.30 11.01 7.13
CA GLU A 155 -1.69 12.24 7.59
C GLU A 155 -0.23 12.02 7.99
N PRO A 156 0.62 13.06 7.99
CA PRO A 156 1.99 12.93 8.46
C PRO A 156 2.05 12.65 9.96
N ALA A 157 3.16 12.04 10.40
CA ALA A 157 3.41 11.78 11.82
C ALA A 157 3.32 13.04 12.72
N SER A 158 3.61 14.23 12.16
CA SER A 158 3.54 15.50 12.88
C SER A 158 2.13 15.86 13.39
N VAL A 159 1.09 15.30 12.79
CA VAL A 159 -0.31 15.52 13.21
C VAL A 159 -1.00 14.22 13.66
N GLY A 160 -0.21 13.16 13.87
CA GLY A 160 -0.66 11.89 14.45
C GLY A 160 -1.01 10.78 13.47
N GLY A 161 -0.69 10.93 12.18
CA GLY A 161 -0.82 9.84 11.20
C GLY A 161 0.45 8.98 11.10
N GLU A 162 0.46 8.04 10.17
CA GLU A 162 1.55 7.07 9.98
C GLU A 162 2.42 7.41 8.76
N ASP A 163 2.10 8.50 8.03
CA ASP A 163 2.73 8.88 6.76
C ASP A 163 2.70 7.74 5.72
N ALA A 164 1.62 6.93 5.76
CA ALA A 164 1.46 5.75 4.91
C ALA A 164 0.99 6.08 3.47
N GLY A 165 0.63 7.35 3.21
CA GLY A 165 0.14 7.82 1.92
C GLY A 165 0.00 9.34 1.87
N PRO A 166 -0.41 9.90 0.71
CA PRO A 166 -0.67 11.32 0.56
C PRO A 166 -1.78 11.80 1.51
N THR A 167 -1.71 13.07 1.92
CA THR A 167 -2.81 13.68 2.68
C THR A 167 -4.06 13.85 1.82
N PRO A 168 -5.24 14.05 2.44
CA PRO A 168 -6.45 14.36 1.69
C PRO A 168 -6.31 15.60 0.78
N TYR A 169 -5.56 16.62 1.22
CA TYR A 169 -5.28 17.81 0.41
C TYR A 169 -4.31 17.51 -0.75
N ASP A 170 -3.33 16.63 -0.55
CA ASP A 170 -2.43 16.18 -1.62
C ASP A 170 -3.23 15.45 -2.71
N LEU A 171 -4.16 14.58 -2.33
CA LEU A 171 -5.05 13.90 -3.28
C LEU A 171 -5.94 14.88 -4.05
N LEU A 172 -6.45 15.92 -3.38
CA LEU A 172 -7.25 16.96 -4.01
C LEU A 172 -6.45 17.71 -5.10
N ILE A 173 -5.26 18.21 -4.76
CA ILE A 173 -4.44 18.92 -5.73
C ILE A 173 -3.88 17.98 -6.81
N ALA A 174 -3.56 16.73 -6.48
CA ALA A 174 -3.18 15.72 -7.47
C ALA A 174 -4.28 15.53 -8.53
N GLY A 175 -5.55 15.50 -8.11
CA GLY A 175 -6.70 15.46 -9.02
C GLY A 175 -6.79 16.68 -9.95
N LEU A 176 -6.54 17.89 -9.42
CA LEU A 176 -6.47 19.12 -10.21
C LEU A 176 -5.32 19.10 -11.23
N GLY A 177 -4.14 18.66 -10.81
CA GLY A 177 -2.96 18.53 -11.66
C GLY A 177 -3.18 17.54 -12.80
N ALA A 178 -3.69 16.35 -12.47
CA ALA A 178 -4.06 15.33 -13.45
C ALA A 178 -5.08 15.86 -14.47
N CYS A 179 -6.14 16.53 -14.01
CA CYS A 179 -7.17 17.09 -14.89
C CYS A 179 -6.60 18.17 -15.82
N THR A 180 -5.69 19.01 -15.31
CA THR A 180 -5.01 20.04 -16.09
C THR A 180 -4.14 19.41 -17.18
N SER A 181 -3.24 18.49 -16.82
CA SER A 181 -2.37 17.80 -17.78
C SER A 181 -3.16 17.06 -18.86
N MET A 182 -4.21 16.32 -18.48
CA MET A 182 -5.08 15.61 -19.42
C MET A 182 -5.78 16.57 -20.39
N THR A 183 -6.24 17.72 -19.90
CA THR A 183 -6.92 18.73 -20.72
C THR A 183 -5.97 19.35 -21.74
N LEU A 184 -4.74 19.67 -21.33
CA LEU A 184 -3.72 20.23 -22.22
C LEU A 184 -3.30 19.23 -23.30
N GLN A 185 -3.04 17.97 -22.91
CA GLN A 185 -2.72 16.90 -23.87
C GLN A 185 -3.86 16.66 -24.86
N MET A 186 -5.10 16.61 -24.39
CA MET A 186 -6.28 16.47 -25.24
C MET A 186 -6.43 17.64 -26.22
N TYR A 187 -6.20 18.87 -25.76
CA TYR A 187 -6.30 20.06 -26.62
C TYR A 187 -5.20 20.08 -27.70
N ALA A 188 -3.95 19.85 -27.31
CA ALA A 188 -2.81 19.76 -28.21
C ALA A 188 -3.03 18.65 -29.26
N GLY A 189 -3.47 17.46 -28.84
CA GLY A 189 -3.77 16.34 -29.74
C GLY A 189 -4.85 16.66 -30.76
N ARG A 190 -5.93 17.36 -30.38
CA ARG A 190 -6.98 17.81 -31.32
C ARG A 190 -6.50 18.84 -32.33
N LYS A 191 -5.46 19.60 -31.97
CA LYS A 191 -4.84 20.62 -32.83
C LYS A 191 -3.62 20.08 -33.59
N GLU A 192 -3.28 18.81 -33.38
CA GLU A 192 -2.09 18.15 -33.94
C GLU A 192 -0.79 18.90 -33.57
N TRP A 193 -0.74 19.46 -32.36
CA TRP A 193 0.44 20.17 -31.85
C TRP A 193 1.45 19.20 -31.24
N PRO A 194 2.77 19.46 -31.40
CA PRO A 194 3.82 18.57 -30.93
C PRO A 194 4.11 18.77 -29.42
N LEU A 195 3.08 18.61 -28.58
CA LEU A 195 3.25 18.58 -27.13
C LEU A 195 3.59 17.15 -26.71
N GLU A 196 4.78 16.95 -26.16
CA GLU A 196 5.29 15.63 -25.78
C GLU A 196 4.92 15.29 -24.33
N GLU A 197 5.10 16.26 -23.41
CA GLU A 197 4.86 16.07 -21.98
C GLU A 197 4.31 17.36 -21.35
N VAL A 198 3.45 17.21 -20.34
CA VAL A 198 3.01 18.30 -19.47
C VAL A 198 3.34 17.92 -18.04
N ARG A 199 4.16 18.72 -17.38
CA ARG A 199 4.43 18.58 -15.95
C ARG A 199 3.71 19.68 -15.20
N VAL A 200 3.00 19.32 -14.15
CA VAL A 200 2.24 20.24 -13.32
C VAL A 200 2.67 20.06 -11.88
N SER A 201 3.30 21.09 -11.33
CA SER A 201 3.69 21.16 -9.93
C SER A 201 2.64 21.97 -9.18
N LEU A 202 2.14 21.43 -8.08
CA LEU A 202 1.08 22.04 -7.29
C LEU A 202 1.49 22.14 -5.83
N LYS A 203 1.10 23.23 -5.19
CA LYS A 203 1.29 23.43 -3.76
C LYS A 203 0.03 24.04 -3.16
N HIS A 204 -0.52 23.37 -2.15
CA HIS A 204 -1.59 23.93 -1.33
C HIS A 204 -1.02 24.73 -0.17
N ARG A 205 -1.64 25.88 0.13
CA ARG A 205 -1.31 26.71 1.28
C ARG A 205 -2.53 27.49 1.75
N ARG A 206 -2.58 27.79 3.04
CA ARG A 206 -3.64 28.59 3.67
C ARG A 206 -3.13 30.00 3.91
N ILE A 207 -3.87 31.01 3.46
CA ILE A 207 -3.57 32.42 3.75
C ILE A 207 -4.66 33.04 4.64
N HIS A 208 -4.28 34.03 5.44
CA HIS A 208 -5.22 34.83 6.21
C HIS A 208 -5.81 35.93 5.31
N ALA A 209 -7.13 36.13 5.31
CA ALA A 209 -7.77 37.16 4.47
C ALA A 209 -7.24 38.58 4.70
N LYS A 210 -6.61 38.87 5.85
CA LYS A 210 -5.97 40.17 6.11
C LYS A 210 -4.74 40.47 5.24
N ASP A 211 -4.15 39.45 4.63
CA ASP A 211 -2.98 39.56 3.74
C ASP A 211 -3.38 39.53 2.25
N CYS A 212 -4.68 39.56 1.94
CA CYS A 212 -5.22 39.59 0.58
C CYS A 212 -5.74 41.00 0.26
N GLU A 213 -5.18 41.66 -0.77
CA GLU A 213 -5.57 43.03 -1.16
C GLU A 213 -7.02 43.13 -1.69
N ASP A 214 -7.62 42.01 -2.12
CA ASP A 214 -8.94 41.94 -2.77
C ASP A 214 -10.01 41.15 -1.98
N CYS A 215 -9.76 40.80 -0.72
CA CYS A 215 -10.67 39.97 0.07
C CYS A 215 -11.42 40.76 1.16
N GLU A 216 -12.76 40.91 1.05
CA GLU A 216 -13.61 41.38 2.15
C GLU A 216 -14.05 40.18 3.03
N GLY A 217 -13.40 39.97 4.19
CA GLY A 217 -13.79 38.96 5.18
C GLY A 217 -12.66 38.51 6.10
N ASP A 218 -12.97 37.76 7.17
CA ASP A 218 -11.99 37.18 8.12
C ASP A 218 -11.72 35.68 7.84
N GLU A 219 -11.99 35.23 6.62
CA GLU A 219 -11.92 33.82 6.22
C GLU A 219 -10.49 33.42 5.82
N ARG A 220 -10.09 32.18 6.14
CA ARG A 220 -8.81 31.63 5.65
C ARG A 220 -9.03 31.17 4.21
N LEU A 221 -8.33 31.78 3.26
CA LEU A 221 -8.41 31.38 1.85
C LEU A 221 -7.47 30.20 1.62
N ASP A 222 -8.00 29.09 1.11
CA ASP A 222 -7.20 28.00 0.58
C ASP A 222 -6.69 28.42 -0.81
N VAL A 223 -5.37 28.46 -0.98
CA VAL A 223 -4.70 28.83 -2.23
C VAL A 223 -3.93 27.62 -2.74
N VAL A 224 -4.06 27.37 -4.05
CA VAL A 224 -3.29 26.35 -4.75
C VAL A 224 -2.40 27.03 -5.79
N ASP A 225 -1.10 27.06 -5.53
CA ASP A 225 -0.11 27.53 -6.48
C ASP A 225 0.12 26.44 -7.53
N ARG A 226 0.10 26.79 -8.82
CA ARG A 226 0.28 25.86 -9.94
C ARG A 226 1.37 26.35 -10.89
N GLU A 227 2.37 25.51 -11.11
CA GLU A 227 3.41 25.72 -12.11
C GLU A 227 3.27 24.66 -13.21
N ILE A 228 3.31 25.09 -14.48
CA ILE A 228 3.13 24.19 -15.63
C ILE A 228 4.36 24.30 -16.53
N GLU A 229 4.98 23.16 -16.80
CA GLU A 229 6.04 23.00 -17.79
C GLU A 229 5.49 22.25 -19.00
N LEU A 230 5.64 22.85 -20.19
CA LEU A 230 5.23 22.28 -21.48
C LEU A 230 6.48 21.83 -22.26
N VAL A 231 6.62 20.52 -22.45
CA VAL A 231 7.76 19.91 -23.14
C VAL A 231 7.35 19.53 -24.56
N GLY A 232 8.15 19.95 -25.54
CA GLY A 232 7.94 19.69 -26.96
C GLY A 232 8.28 20.92 -27.82
N PRO A 233 8.44 20.74 -29.15
CA PRO A 233 8.79 21.81 -30.09
C PRO A 233 7.58 22.70 -30.42
N LEU A 234 7.02 23.33 -29.38
CA LEU A 234 5.90 24.26 -29.48
C LEU A 234 6.38 25.69 -29.74
N ASP A 235 5.69 26.40 -30.63
CA ASP A 235 5.88 27.83 -30.83
C ASP A 235 5.23 28.66 -29.68
N ASP A 236 5.52 29.96 -29.65
CA ASP A 236 5.06 30.85 -28.58
C ASP A 236 3.53 31.02 -28.57
N GLU A 237 2.89 30.98 -29.75
CA GLU A 237 1.42 31.09 -29.86
C GLU A 237 0.74 29.84 -29.29
N GLN A 238 1.27 28.66 -29.61
CA GLN A 238 0.82 27.37 -29.06
C GLN A 238 1.00 27.33 -27.54
N ARG A 239 2.16 27.76 -27.03
CA ARG A 239 2.43 27.82 -25.58
C ARG A 239 1.47 28.77 -24.87
N ALA A 240 1.32 30.00 -25.36
CA ALA A 240 0.39 30.96 -24.80
C ALA A 240 -1.05 30.40 -24.79
N ARG A 241 -1.45 29.77 -25.91
CA ARG A 241 -2.78 29.19 -26.01
C ARG A 241 -2.99 28.00 -25.05
N LEU A 242 -2.00 27.15 -24.86
CA LEU A 242 -2.07 26.06 -23.88
C LEU A 242 -2.22 26.61 -22.46
N MET A 243 -1.50 27.68 -22.11
CA MET A 243 -1.64 28.31 -20.79
C MET A 243 -3.06 28.86 -20.57
N GLU A 244 -3.70 29.46 -21.58
CA GLU A 244 -5.11 29.89 -21.47
C GLU A 244 -6.10 28.71 -21.30
N ILE A 245 -5.74 27.52 -21.76
CA ILE A 245 -6.56 26.32 -21.65
C ILE A 245 -6.36 25.62 -20.30
N ALA A 246 -5.23 25.85 -19.62
CA ALA A 246 -4.93 25.22 -18.34
C ALA A 246 -5.97 25.51 -17.24
N ASP A 247 -6.62 26.68 -17.29
CA ASP A 247 -7.69 27.10 -16.38
C ASP A 247 -9.09 26.62 -16.79
N ARG A 248 -9.19 25.82 -17.86
CA ARG A 248 -10.48 25.37 -18.39
C ARG A 248 -10.80 23.92 -18.10
N CYS A 249 -9.93 23.23 -17.35
CA CYS A 249 -10.15 21.83 -17.01
C CYS A 249 -11.38 21.68 -16.10
N PRO A 250 -12.17 20.59 -16.22
CA PRO A 250 -13.38 20.41 -15.43
C PRO A 250 -13.19 20.53 -13.91
N VAL A 251 -12.09 19.99 -13.37
CA VAL A 251 -11.82 20.05 -11.91
C VAL A 251 -11.55 21.47 -11.46
N HIS A 252 -10.79 22.27 -12.22
CA HIS A 252 -10.55 23.69 -11.92
C HIS A 252 -11.87 24.46 -11.83
N LYS A 253 -12.76 24.28 -12.81
CA LYS A 253 -14.09 24.93 -12.81
C LYS A 253 -14.93 24.53 -11.60
N THR A 254 -14.87 23.27 -11.18
CA THR A 254 -15.58 22.81 -9.98
C THR A 254 -15.04 23.46 -8.71
N LEU A 255 -13.71 23.64 -8.61
CA LEU A 255 -13.09 24.29 -7.45
C LEU A 255 -13.44 25.79 -7.38
N GLU A 256 -13.44 26.50 -8.51
CA GLU A 256 -13.83 27.92 -8.56
C GLU A 256 -15.33 28.14 -8.33
N ALA A 257 -16.19 27.29 -8.88
CA ALA A 257 -17.64 27.41 -8.72
C ALA A 257 -18.14 26.98 -7.33
N GLY A 258 -17.35 26.19 -6.62
CA GLY A 258 -17.75 25.54 -5.37
C GLY A 258 -18.58 24.28 -5.60
N VAL A 259 -18.44 23.31 -4.69
CA VAL A 259 -19.19 22.04 -4.72
C VAL A 259 -20.16 21.98 -3.53
N ARG A 260 -21.40 21.58 -3.79
CA ARG A 260 -22.38 21.28 -2.73
C ARG A 260 -22.26 19.83 -2.32
N VAL A 261 -22.00 19.59 -1.03
CA VAL A 261 -21.94 18.26 -0.43
C VAL A 261 -23.23 18.01 0.35
N GLU A 262 -23.91 16.91 0.06
CA GLU A 262 -25.13 16.49 0.77
C GLU A 262 -24.81 15.24 1.61
N THR A 263 -25.13 15.29 2.91
CA THR A 263 -24.79 14.24 3.87
C THR A 263 -26.05 13.52 4.33
N THR A 264 -26.04 12.19 4.23
CA THR A 264 -27.09 11.30 4.74
C THR A 264 -26.47 10.17 5.54
N GLU A 265 -27.17 9.71 6.59
CA GLU A 265 -26.77 8.55 7.38
C GLU A 265 -27.34 7.27 6.75
N LYS A 266 -26.47 6.31 6.43
CA LYS A 266 -26.89 4.98 5.97
C LYS A 266 -27.19 4.13 7.21
N SER A 267 -28.45 3.74 7.39
CA SER A 267 -28.94 2.89 8.48
C SER A 267 -28.88 1.41 8.14
#